data_AF-A0A9E8M1Q8-F1
#
_entry.id   AF-A0A9E8M1Q8-F1
#
_cell.length_a   1.000
_cell.length_b   1.000
_cell.length_c   1.000
_cell.angle_alpha   90.00
_cell.angle_beta   90.00
_cell.angle_gamma   90.00
#
_symmetry.space_group_name_H-M   'P 1'
#
loop_
_entity.id
_entity.type
_entity.pdbx_description
1 polymer ?
#
loop_
_entity_poly.entity_id
_entity_poly.type
_entity_poly.pdbx_seq_one_letter_code
_entity_poly.pdbx_strand_id
1 'polypeptide(L)'
;MKTNERMTIIPTEGLVEGKDFEIVSYFVVDNSNRFHTIESYFQIDQLELINRYPNPKEFFHVFQIHARFNRKLEDLELIQKTPMFKRPVYFYRFNDLPMDLELLISLGFGLVRIHTGDSWGELLLYDIGFFKNLLYEDGEEWDNPLIGDTALRIAFYLSLMDPKFDDRDLEILMNMSEDLVKNLCMCNGDKIVQQLKETFAKKKGGNNVLPFPRY
;
A
#
# COMPACT_ATOMS: atom_id res chain seq x y z
N MET A 1 15.24 7.42 -14.54
CA MET A 1 14.25 7.57 -13.45
C MET A 1 14.29 8.97 -12.86
N LYS A 2 13.22 9.76 -13.03
CA LYS A 2 12.96 10.99 -12.26
C LYS A 2 11.93 10.67 -11.17
N THR A 3 12.30 9.87 -10.18
CA THR A 3 11.42 9.51 -9.06
C THR A 3 11.14 10.69 -8.12
N ASN A 4 12.06 11.66 -8.05
CA ASN A 4 11.93 12.83 -7.17
C ASN A 4 10.78 13.80 -7.50
N GLU A 5 10.18 13.74 -8.69
CA GLU A 5 9.04 14.61 -9.03
C GLU A 5 7.71 14.03 -8.52
N ARG A 6 7.59 12.71 -8.36
CA ARG A 6 6.29 12.04 -8.04
C ARG A 6 6.12 11.63 -6.59
N MET A 7 7.23 11.48 -5.86
CA MET A 7 7.21 11.05 -4.48
C MET A 7 8.23 11.83 -3.64
N THR A 8 7.81 12.28 -2.46
CA THR A 8 8.71 12.82 -1.45
C THR A 8 9.06 11.71 -0.45
N ILE A 9 10.35 11.57 -0.14
CA ILE A 9 10.86 10.68 0.90
C ILE A 9 11.14 11.52 2.14
N ILE A 10 10.58 11.13 3.28
CA ILE A 10 10.62 11.87 4.54
C ILE A 10 11.34 11.01 5.57
N PRO A 11 12.55 11.40 6.05
CA PRO A 11 13.24 10.69 7.11
C PRO A 11 12.41 10.65 8.40
N THR A 12 12.42 9.52 9.10
CA THR A 12 11.65 9.33 10.35
C THR A 12 12.50 9.47 11.61
N GLU A 13 13.77 9.85 11.47
CA GLU A 13 14.72 9.94 12.57
C GLU A 13 14.17 10.84 13.68
N GLY A 14 14.11 10.30 14.90
CA GLY A 14 13.57 11.00 16.07
C GLY A 14 12.05 10.92 16.28
N LEU A 15 11.25 10.52 15.28
CA LEU A 15 9.77 10.51 15.39
C LEU A 15 9.25 9.32 16.21
N VAL A 16 8.41 9.55 17.22
CA VAL A 16 7.86 8.55 18.15
C VAL A 16 6.37 8.28 17.84
N GLU A 17 5.98 7.01 17.65
CA GLU A 17 4.57 6.62 17.52
C GLU A 17 3.79 6.98 18.81
N GLY A 18 2.57 7.50 18.65
CA GLY A 18 1.70 7.97 19.74
C GLY A 18 2.03 9.38 20.24
N LYS A 19 3.15 9.96 19.80
CA LYS A 19 3.53 11.35 20.10
C LYS A 19 3.63 12.20 18.84
N ASP A 20 4.45 11.77 17.89
CA ASP A 20 4.75 12.52 16.67
C ASP A 20 3.92 12.03 15.47
N PHE A 21 3.45 10.78 15.50
CA PHE A 21 2.54 10.20 14.51
C PHE A 21 1.74 9.03 15.09
N GLU A 22 0.68 8.61 14.42
CA GLU A 22 -0.04 7.37 14.72
C GLU A 22 -0.28 6.56 13.44
N ILE A 23 -0.10 5.23 13.50
CA ILE A 23 -0.53 4.33 12.43
C ILE A 23 -2.06 4.29 12.39
N VAL A 24 -2.64 4.50 11.21
CA VAL A 24 -4.09 4.61 10.99
C VAL A 24 -4.64 3.60 9.98
N SER A 25 -3.79 2.73 9.42
CA SER A 25 -4.20 1.63 8.54
C SER A 25 -4.33 0.29 9.28
N TYR A 26 -5.21 -0.56 8.77
CA TYR A 26 -5.57 -1.86 9.36
C TYR A 26 -5.78 -2.87 8.24
N PHE A 27 -5.71 -4.15 8.58
CA PHE A 27 -5.93 -5.28 7.67
C PHE A 27 -6.65 -6.41 8.42
N VAL A 28 -7.06 -7.46 7.71
CA VAL A 28 -7.73 -8.63 8.31
C VAL A 28 -6.84 -9.85 8.15
N VAL A 29 -6.71 -10.64 9.22
CA VAL A 29 -6.16 -12.00 9.17
C VAL A 29 -7.28 -12.96 9.47
N ASP A 30 -7.73 -13.71 8.47
CA ASP A 30 -8.81 -14.66 8.69
C ASP A 30 -8.40 -15.88 9.51
N ASN A 31 -9.39 -16.70 9.89
CA ASN A 31 -9.16 -17.94 10.65
C ASN A 31 -8.27 -18.97 9.92
N SER A 32 -7.98 -18.78 8.63
CA SER A 32 -7.03 -19.59 7.85
C SER A 32 -5.66 -18.92 7.70
N ASN A 33 -5.37 -17.89 8.50
CA ASN A 33 -4.17 -17.05 8.43
C ASN A 33 -3.97 -16.38 7.06
N ARG A 34 -5.05 -16.10 6.33
CA ARG A 34 -4.97 -15.34 5.07
C ARG A 34 -5.19 -13.86 5.32
N PHE A 35 -4.40 -13.07 4.63
CA PHE A 35 -4.43 -11.62 4.72
C PHE A 35 -5.43 -11.03 3.73
N HIS A 36 -6.23 -10.08 4.19
CA HIS A 36 -7.17 -9.33 3.37
C HIS A 36 -7.10 -7.85 3.71
N THR A 37 -7.46 -6.99 2.77
CA THR A 37 -7.69 -5.58 3.08
C THR A 37 -9.03 -5.44 3.80
N ILE A 38 -9.19 -4.34 4.55
CA ILE A 38 -10.48 -4.03 5.18
C ILE A 38 -11.59 -3.94 4.14
N GLU A 39 -11.32 -3.26 3.02
CA GLU A 39 -12.29 -3.04 1.97
C GLU A 39 -12.72 -4.36 1.31
N SER A 40 -11.78 -5.26 0.99
CA SER A 40 -12.14 -6.53 0.35
C SER A 40 -12.94 -7.45 1.29
N TYR A 41 -12.72 -7.35 2.60
CA TYR A 41 -13.34 -8.25 3.59
C TYR A 41 -14.68 -7.73 4.13
N PHE A 42 -14.71 -6.45 4.51
CA PHE A 42 -15.86 -5.78 5.14
C PHE A 42 -16.61 -4.82 4.21
N GLN A 43 -16.13 -4.55 2.99
CA GLN A 43 -16.71 -3.57 2.06
C GLN A 43 -16.80 -2.16 2.66
N ILE A 44 -15.73 -1.76 3.35
CA ILE A 44 -15.60 -0.45 3.99
C ILE A 44 -14.41 0.27 3.37
N ASP A 45 -14.66 1.48 2.84
CA ASP A 45 -13.59 2.41 2.46
C ASP A 45 -12.91 2.94 3.73
N GLN A 46 -11.77 2.35 4.05
CA GLN A 46 -10.99 2.73 5.21
C GLN A 46 -10.43 4.16 5.08
N LEU A 47 -10.07 4.60 3.88
CA LEU A 47 -9.49 5.92 3.66
C LEU A 47 -10.54 7.01 3.88
N GLU A 48 -11.78 6.80 3.44
CA GLU A 48 -12.89 7.70 3.73
C GLU A 48 -13.07 7.89 5.24
N LEU A 49 -13.09 6.79 6.00
CA LEU A 49 -13.24 6.83 7.45
C LEU A 49 -12.07 7.54 8.14
N ILE A 50 -10.82 7.29 7.72
CA ILE A 50 -9.64 7.97 8.24
C ILE A 50 -9.78 9.48 8.02
N ASN A 51 -10.15 9.91 6.82
CA ASN A 51 -10.28 11.34 6.51
C ASN A 51 -11.41 12.00 7.30
N ARG A 52 -12.52 11.29 7.50
CA ARG A 52 -13.70 11.80 8.20
C ARG A 52 -13.54 11.89 9.71
N TYR A 53 -12.76 10.99 10.31
CA TYR A 53 -12.56 10.90 11.77
C TYR A 53 -11.07 11.06 12.11
N PRO A 54 -10.58 12.30 12.30
CA PRO A 54 -9.16 12.57 12.55
C PRO A 54 -8.62 11.95 13.83
N ASN A 55 -9.48 11.73 14.82
CA ASN A 55 -9.12 11.07 16.07
C ASN A 55 -9.05 9.55 15.86
N PRO A 56 -7.89 8.89 16.05
CA PRO A 56 -7.75 7.47 15.73
C PRO A 56 -8.61 6.54 16.59
N LYS A 57 -8.94 6.92 17.83
CA LYS A 57 -9.86 6.17 18.69
C LYS A 57 -11.30 6.26 18.17
N GLU A 58 -11.72 7.44 17.75
CA GLU A 58 -13.05 7.66 17.17
C GLU A 58 -13.18 6.93 15.83
N PHE A 59 -12.18 7.08 14.95
CA PHE A 59 -12.06 6.33 13.71
C PHE A 59 -12.22 4.83 13.96
N PHE A 60 -11.44 4.26 14.88
CA PHE A 60 -11.46 2.82 15.12
C PHE A 60 -12.80 2.36 15.69
N HIS A 61 -13.41 3.16 16.57
CA HIS A 61 -14.73 2.88 17.12
C HIS A 61 -15.82 2.87 16.03
N VAL A 62 -15.86 3.91 15.18
CA VAL A 62 -16.81 4.00 14.07
C VAL A 62 -16.58 2.86 13.08
N PHE A 63 -15.33 2.58 12.76
CA PHE A 63 -14.95 1.46 11.91
C PHE A 63 -15.46 0.11 12.46
N GLN A 64 -15.31 -0.16 13.76
CA GLN A 64 -15.87 -1.37 14.40
C GLN A 64 -17.40 -1.43 14.29
N ILE A 65 -18.10 -0.30 14.39
CA ILE A 65 -19.55 -0.23 14.19
C ILE A 65 -19.91 -0.60 12.75
N HIS A 66 -19.25 0.00 11.76
CA HIS A 66 -19.48 -0.33 10.34
C HIS A 66 -19.21 -1.82 10.06
N ALA A 67 -18.12 -2.36 10.59
CA ALA A 67 -17.77 -3.76 10.41
C ALA A 67 -18.82 -4.72 11.00
N ARG A 68 -19.46 -4.37 12.14
CA ARG A 68 -20.57 -5.14 12.72
C ARG A 68 -21.82 -5.21 11.86
N PHE A 69 -22.10 -4.18 11.05
CA PHE A 69 -23.26 -4.20 10.17
C PHE A 69 -23.06 -5.11 8.95
N ASN A 70 -21.80 -5.30 8.52
CA ASN A 70 -21.47 -6.07 7.34
C ASN A 70 -21.11 -7.52 7.64
N ARG A 71 -20.74 -7.84 8.89
CA ARG A 71 -20.18 -9.14 9.31
C ARG A 71 -20.54 -9.47 10.76
N LYS A 72 -20.17 -10.67 11.22
CA LYS A 72 -20.43 -11.10 12.60
C LYS A 72 -19.42 -10.46 13.56
N LEU A 73 -19.78 -10.41 14.84
CA LEU A 73 -18.92 -9.85 15.91
C LEU A 73 -17.57 -10.59 16.02
N GLU A 74 -17.57 -11.90 15.82
CA GLU A 74 -16.38 -12.78 15.83
C GLU A 74 -15.36 -12.39 14.75
N ASP A 75 -15.81 -11.82 13.64
CA ASP A 75 -14.92 -11.40 12.55
C ASP A 75 -14.13 -10.12 12.91
N LEU A 76 -14.55 -9.35 13.93
CA LEU A 76 -13.85 -8.13 14.34
C LEU A 76 -12.51 -8.41 15.03
N GLU A 77 -12.39 -9.57 15.69
CA GLU A 77 -11.17 -10.00 16.36
C GLU A 77 -10.04 -10.30 15.35
N LEU A 78 -10.41 -10.45 14.07
CA LEU A 78 -9.50 -10.69 12.95
C LEU A 78 -8.84 -9.40 12.45
N ILE A 79 -9.30 -8.23 12.89
CA ILE A 79 -8.79 -6.94 12.43
C ILE A 79 -7.53 -6.56 13.18
N GLN A 80 -6.45 -6.33 12.44
CA GLN A 80 -5.14 -5.99 12.98
C GLN A 80 -4.67 -4.64 12.44
N LYS A 81 -4.01 -3.85 13.28
CA LYS A 81 -3.30 -2.65 12.86
C LYS A 81 -2.11 -3.07 11.99
N THR A 82 -1.85 -2.39 10.87
CA THR A 82 -0.66 -2.71 10.07
C THR A 82 0.60 -2.60 10.93
N PRO A 83 1.46 -3.61 10.98
CA PRO A 83 2.62 -3.58 11.85
C PRO A 83 3.65 -2.57 11.36
N MET A 84 4.58 -2.20 12.23
CA MET A 84 5.72 -1.34 11.91
C MET A 84 6.96 -1.98 12.55
N PHE A 85 7.72 -2.74 11.75
CA PHE A 85 8.84 -3.57 12.23
C PHE A 85 10.14 -2.79 12.30
N LYS A 86 10.63 -2.51 13.51
CA LYS A 86 11.69 -1.52 13.74
C LYS A 86 11.24 -0.15 13.14
N ARG A 87 11.80 0.99 13.54
CA ARG A 87 11.32 2.27 12.97
C ARG A 87 11.53 2.25 11.45
N PRO A 88 10.51 2.51 10.61
CA PRO A 88 10.71 2.57 9.17
C PRO A 88 11.67 3.72 8.92
N VAL A 89 12.71 3.52 8.12
CA VAL A 89 13.73 4.55 7.90
C VAL A 89 13.13 5.80 7.24
N TYR A 90 12.09 5.60 6.44
CA TYR A 90 11.42 6.66 5.68
C TYR A 90 9.91 6.51 5.72
N PHE A 91 9.23 7.66 5.73
CA PHE A 91 7.87 7.81 5.24
C PHE A 91 7.88 8.30 3.80
N TYR A 92 6.79 8.01 3.08
CA TYR A 92 6.64 8.32 1.66
C TYR A 92 5.36 9.12 1.44
N ARG A 93 5.44 10.13 0.58
CA ARG A 93 4.30 10.93 0.13
C ARG A 93 4.24 10.93 -1.38
N PHE A 94 3.10 10.58 -1.96
CA PHE A 94 2.84 10.85 -3.37
C PHE A 94 2.39 12.30 -3.54
N ASN A 95 3.05 13.05 -4.44
CA ASN A 95 2.82 14.49 -4.55
C ASN A 95 1.54 14.84 -5.33
N ASP A 96 1.23 14.09 -6.40
CA ASP A 96 0.14 14.41 -7.34
C ASP A 96 -0.68 13.16 -7.73
N LEU A 97 -0.73 12.15 -6.85
CA LEU A 97 -1.49 10.93 -7.10
C LEU A 97 -2.52 10.69 -6.00
N PRO A 98 -3.75 10.28 -6.36
CA PRO A 98 -4.72 9.84 -5.37
C PRO A 98 -4.15 8.66 -4.60
N MET A 99 -4.52 8.55 -3.33
CA MET A 99 -4.19 7.43 -2.47
C MET A 99 -5.27 6.36 -2.61
N ASP A 100 -4.90 5.19 -3.11
CA ASP A 100 -5.74 3.99 -3.11
C ASP A 100 -5.23 3.09 -1.98
N LEU A 101 -5.90 3.17 -0.83
CA LEU A 101 -5.46 2.47 0.37
C LEU A 101 -5.61 0.94 0.25
N GLU A 102 -6.60 0.44 -0.50
CA GLU A 102 -6.76 -0.99 -0.77
C GLU A 102 -5.54 -1.51 -1.52
N LEU A 103 -5.15 -0.82 -2.59
CA LEU A 103 -3.99 -1.18 -3.40
C LEU A 103 -2.70 -1.06 -2.60
N LEU A 104 -2.52 0.01 -1.83
CA LEU A 104 -1.32 0.23 -1.04
C LEU A 104 -1.12 -0.83 0.04
N ILE A 105 -2.18 -1.18 0.78
CA ILE A 105 -2.13 -2.27 1.76
C ILE A 105 -1.87 -3.61 1.07
N SER A 106 -2.51 -3.86 -0.09
CA SER A 106 -2.25 -5.08 -0.88
C SER A 106 -0.79 -5.19 -1.32
N LEU A 107 -0.13 -4.06 -1.62
CA LEU A 107 1.29 -3.98 -1.96
C LEU A 107 2.22 -4.01 -0.73
N GLY A 108 1.69 -4.02 0.50
CA GLY A 108 2.48 -4.08 1.73
C GLY A 108 2.88 -2.73 2.32
N PHE A 109 2.14 -1.66 2.01
CA PHE A 109 2.29 -0.36 2.68
C PHE A 109 1.27 -0.18 3.80
N GLY A 110 1.68 0.55 4.84
CA GLY A 110 0.80 1.09 5.86
C GLY A 110 0.71 2.62 5.75
N LEU A 111 -0.19 3.18 6.53
CA LEU A 111 -0.50 4.61 6.58
C LEU A 111 -0.31 5.14 8.01
N VAL A 112 0.38 6.27 8.12
CA VAL A 112 0.50 7.05 9.37
C VAL A 112 -0.15 8.41 9.20
N ARG A 113 -0.61 8.98 10.31
CA ARG A 113 -1.00 10.37 10.42
C ARG A 113 0.01 11.11 11.28
N ILE A 114 0.52 12.24 10.79
CA ILE A 114 1.48 13.07 11.52
C ILE A 114 0.76 13.96 12.55
N HIS A 115 1.38 14.15 13.72
CA HIS A 115 0.85 14.93 14.85
C HIS A 115 1.76 16.08 15.28
N THR A 116 2.78 16.40 14.49
CA THR A 116 3.77 17.43 14.84
C THR A 116 4.22 18.22 13.61
N GLY A 117 4.75 19.43 13.86
CA GLY A 117 5.32 20.31 12.83
C GLY A 117 4.32 20.79 11.78
N ASP A 118 4.86 21.28 10.66
CA ASP A 118 4.10 21.83 9.54
C ASP A 118 3.28 20.78 8.78
N SER A 119 3.60 19.50 8.99
CA SER A 119 2.90 18.34 8.41
C SER A 119 1.78 17.81 9.32
N TRP A 120 1.33 18.54 10.34
CA TRP A 120 0.27 18.07 11.23
C TRP A 120 -0.99 17.64 10.45
N GLY A 121 -1.47 16.44 10.73
CA GLY A 121 -2.64 15.83 10.07
C GLY A 121 -2.35 15.17 8.72
N GLU A 122 -1.16 15.34 8.16
CA GLU A 122 -0.77 14.75 6.89
C GLU A 122 -0.73 13.21 6.98
N LEU A 123 -1.21 12.55 5.92
CA LEU A 123 -1.21 11.11 5.78
C LEU A 123 0.01 10.69 4.95
N LEU A 124 0.88 9.86 5.54
CA LEU A 124 2.10 9.40 4.90
C LEU A 124 2.16 7.87 4.90
N LEU A 125 2.82 7.33 3.89
CA LEU A 125 2.98 5.88 3.73
C LEU A 125 4.26 5.42 4.41
N TYR A 126 4.25 4.18 4.87
CA TYR A 126 5.47 3.50 5.29
C TYR A 126 5.45 2.07 4.75
N ASP A 127 6.64 1.54 4.46
CA ASP A 127 6.77 0.16 4.03
C ASP A 127 6.63 -0.76 5.26
N ILE A 128 5.69 -1.70 5.21
CA ILE A 128 5.55 -2.69 6.26
C ILE A 128 6.68 -3.74 6.17
N GLY A 129 7.41 -3.78 5.06
CA GLY A 129 8.53 -4.69 4.84
C GLY A 129 8.07 -6.07 4.35
N PHE A 130 8.95 -7.05 4.50
CA PHE A 130 8.70 -8.42 4.05
C PHE A 130 8.00 -9.22 5.16
N PHE A 131 6.68 -9.39 5.02
CA PHE A 131 5.80 -10.07 5.99
C PHE A 131 6.13 -11.56 6.19
N LYS A 132 6.95 -12.20 5.34
CA LYS A 132 7.32 -13.62 5.51
C LYS A 132 7.99 -13.89 6.87
N ASN A 133 8.69 -12.91 7.43
CA ASN A 133 9.32 -13.03 8.76
C ASN A 133 8.32 -13.05 9.93
N LEU A 134 7.03 -12.79 9.71
CA LEU A 134 5.99 -12.94 10.75
C LEU A 134 5.54 -14.40 10.95
N LEU A 135 5.82 -15.30 10.00
CA LEU A 135 5.38 -16.69 10.04
C LEU A 135 6.51 -17.66 10.41
N TYR A 136 7.75 -17.20 10.49
CA TYR A 136 8.90 -18.02 10.85
C TYR A 136 9.50 -17.49 12.16
N GLU A 137 9.37 -18.28 13.24
CA GLU A 137 9.97 -18.02 14.56
C GLU A 137 11.50 -18.11 14.57
N ASP A 138 12.10 -18.52 13.46
CA ASP A 138 13.55 -18.68 13.35
C ASP A 138 14.18 -17.37 12.90
N GLY A 139 14.70 -16.64 13.89
CA GLY A 139 15.37 -15.35 13.76
C GLY A 139 16.66 -15.35 12.96
N GLU A 140 16.61 -15.75 11.69
CA GLU A 140 17.60 -15.29 10.72
C GLU A 140 17.25 -13.85 10.35
N GLU A 141 17.98 -12.91 10.97
CA GLU A 141 18.07 -11.54 10.48
C GLU A 141 18.59 -11.58 9.05
N TRP A 142 17.68 -11.61 8.08
CA TRP A 142 18.00 -11.18 6.73
C TRP A 142 18.30 -9.69 6.82
N ASP A 143 19.59 -9.38 6.77
CA ASP A 143 20.11 -8.02 6.65
C ASP A 143 19.37 -7.30 5.53
N ASN A 144 18.62 -6.27 5.92
CA ASN A 144 17.84 -5.36 5.09
C ASN A 144 16.61 -5.96 4.37
N PRO A 145 15.38 -5.49 4.65
CA PRO A 145 14.38 -5.44 3.58
C PRO A 145 14.99 -4.58 2.47
N LEU A 146 15.36 -5.22 1.36
CA LEU A 146 16.06 -4.58 0.26
C LEU A 146 15.26 -3.34 -0.15
N ILE A 147 15.88 -2.15 -0.12
CA ILE A 147 15.33 -0.90 -0.69
C ILE A 147 14.74 -1.14 -2.10
N GLY A 148 15.25 -2.17 -2.80
CA GLY A 148 14.70 -2.68 -4.06
C GLY A 148 13.24 -3.11 -4.00
N ASP A 149 12.79 -3.79 -2.95
CA ASP A 149 11.41 -4.29 -2.84
C ASP A 149 10.41 -3.15 -2.66
N THR A 150 10.73 -2.17 -1.81
CA THR A 150 9.92 -0.96 -1.66
C THR A 150 9.81 -0.19 -2.98
N ALA A 151 10.94 -0.03 -3.68
CA ALA A 151 10.98 0.68 -4.96
C ALA A 151 10.14 -0.05 -6.03
N LEU A 152 10.19 -1.38 -6.07
CA LEU A 152 9.34 -2.18 -6.95
C LEU A 152 7.85 -2.03 -6.61
N ARG A 153 7.48 -2.10 -5.33
CA ARG A 153 6.09 -1.90 -4.89
C ARG A 153 5.58 -0.51 -5.28
N ILE A 154 6.40 0.53 -5.11
CA ILE A 154 6.09 1.88 -5.59
C ILE A 154 5.93 1.89 -7.12
N ALA A 155 6.80 1.21 -7.87
CA ALA A 155 6.71 1.14 -9.33
C ALA A 155 5.42 0.43 -9.80
N PHE A 156 4.97 -0.61 -9.10
CA PHE A 156 3.66 -1.24 -9.35
C PHE A 156 2.51 -0.27 -9.09
N TYR A 157 2.53 0.44 -7.94
CA TYR A 157 1.52 1.44 -7.62
C TYR A 157 1.45 2.54 -8.69
N LEU A 158 2.59 3.11 -9.07
CA LEU A 158 2.68 4.13 -10.11
C LEU A 158 2.17 3.61 -11.46
N SER A 159 2.50 2.37 -11.83
CA SER A 159 2.04 1.79 -13.09
C SER A 159 0.52 1.69 -13.17
N LEU A 160 -0.14 1.38 -12.05
CA LEU A 160 -1.59 1.23 -11.96
C LEU A 160 -2.32 2.56 -11.81
N MET A 161 -1.78 3.49 -11.02
CA MET A 161 -2.47 4.72 -10.63
C MET A 161 -2.13 5.93 -11.49
N ASP A 162 -0.97 5.93 -12.15
CA ASP A 162 -0.52 7.03 -12.98
C ASP A 162 -0.55 6.66 -14.48
N PRO A 163 -1.51 7.21 -15.25
CA PRO A 163 -1.61 6.94 -16.69
C PRO A 163 -0.36 7.32 -17.48
N LYS A 164 0.46 8.24 -16.97
CA LYS A 164 1.69 8.74 -17.60
C LYS A 164 2.94 8.00 -17.16
N PHE A 165 2.85 7.08 -16.19
CA PHE A 165 3.99 6.25 -15.82
C PHE A 165 4.17 5.13 -16.85
N ASP A 166 5.32 5.09 -17.51
CA ASP A 166 5.69 4.01 -18.44
C ASP A 166 7.05 3.45 -18.02
N ASP A 167 7.06 2.19 -17.59
CA ASP A 167 8.24 1.48 -17.13
C ASP A 167 8.35 0.15 -17.85
N ARG A 168 9.15 0.16 -18.92
CA ARG A 168 9.37 -1.01 -19.78
C ARG A 168 10.16 -2.09 -19.07
N ASP A 169 11.06 -1.71 -18.16
CA ASP A 169 11.88 -2.67 -17.43
C ASP A 169 10.99 -3.44 -16.44
N LEU A 170 10.05 -2.74 -15.80
CA LEU A 170 9.02 -3.37 -14.96
C LEU A 170 8.13 -4.32 -15.76
N GLU A 171 7.72 -3.93 -16.97
CA GLU A 171 6.94 -4.79 -17.86
C GLU A 171 7.71 -6.07 -18.25
N ILE A 172 8.97 -5.93 -18.65
CA ILE A 172 9.83 -7.06 -18.99
C ILE A 172 9.96 -7.99 -17.77
N LEU A 173 10.24 -7.42 -16.60
CA LEU A 173 10.39 -8.16 -15.36
C LEU A 173 9.12 -8.97 -15.03
N MET A 174 7.94 -8.36 -15.18
CA MET A 174 6.66 -9.04 -14.96
C MET A 174 6.41 -10.17 -15.95
N ASN A 175 6.77 -10.01 -17.22
CA ASN A 175 6.65 -11.06 -18.23
C ASN A 175 7.62 -12.23 -17.97
N MET A 176 8.75 -11.96 -17.30
CA MET A 176 9.72 -12.98 -16.91
C MET A 176 9.28 -13.76 -15.67
N SER A 177 8.64 -13.10 -14.69
CA SER A 177 8.19 -13.74 -13.45
C SER A 177 6.98 -13.02 -12.83
N GLU A 178 5.79 -13.57 -13.03
CA GLU A 178 4.58 -13.12 -12.34
C GLU A 178 4.64 -13.41 -10.83
N ASP A 179 5.30 -14.52 -10.47
CA ASP A 179 5.46 -14.94 -9.08
C ASP A 179 6.24 -13.91 -8.25
N LEU A 180 7.15 -13.15 -8.86
CA LEU A 180 7.82 -12.04 -8.19
C LEU A 180 6.81 -11.02 -7.65
N VAL A 181 5.83 -10.62 -8.46
CA VAL A 181 4.79 -9.66 -8.05
C VAL A 181 3.94 -10.25 -6.93
N LYS A 182 3.51 -11.50 -7.08
CA LYS A 182 2.69 -12.19 -6.07
C LYS A 182 3.41 -12.30 -4.73
N ASN A 183 4.71 -12.57 -4.75
CA ASN A 183 5.54 -12.67 -3.55
C ASN A 183 5.82 -11.31 -2.89
N LEU A 184 5.82 -10.22 -3.66
CA LEU A 184 6.00 -8.86 -3.14
C LEU A 184 4.71 -8.31 -2.50
N CYS A 185 3.54 -8.76 -2.95
CA CYS A 185 2.25 -8.34 -2.42
C CYS A 185 1.97 -8.99 -1.05
N MET A 186 1.37 -8.24 -0.14
CA MET A 186 0.88 -8.75 1.14
C MET A 186 -0.40 -9.58 0.95
N CYS A 187 -1.28 -9.14 0.06
CA CYS A 187 -2.49 -9.86 -0.33
C CYS A 187 -2.89 -9.48 -1.77
N ASN A 188 -3.89 -10.15 -2.33
CA ASN A 188 -4.43 -9.84 -3.67
C ASN A 188 -3.41 -9.91 -4.83
N GLY A 189 -2.32 -10.68 -4.69
CA GLY A 189 -1.25 -10.76 -5.70
C GLY A 189 -1.73 -11.12 -7.11
N ASP A 190 -2.66 -12.07 -7.23
CA ASP A 190 -3.24 -12.44 -8.53
C ASP A 190 -4.03 -11.29 -9.18
N LYS A 191 -4.83 -10.56 -8.38
CA LYS A 191 -5.59 -9.38 -8.83
C LYS A 191 -4.63 -8.29 -9.32
N ILE A 192 -3.56 -8.02 -8.58
CA ILE A 192 -2.55 -7.02 -8.94
C ILE A 192 -1.83 -7.41 -10.24
N VAL A 193 -1.41 -8.68 -10.39
CA VAL A 193 -0.81 -9.17 -11.63
C VAL A 193 -1.74 -8.97 -12.82
N GLN A 194 -3.02 -9.31 -12.66
CA GLN A 194 -4.01 -9.11 -13.72
C GLN A 194 -4.17 -7.62 -14.09
N GLN A 195 -4.31 -6.74 -13.10
CA GLN A 195 -4.46 -5.29 -13.33
C GLN A 195 -3.23 -4.69 -14.03
N LEU A 196 -2.02 -5.13 -13.67
CA LEU A 196 -0.78 -4.67 -14.29
C LEU A 196 -0.71 -5.13 -15.77
N LYS A 197 -1.03 -6.40 -16.06
CA LYS A 197 -1.11 -6.92 -17.43
C LYS A 197 -2.08 -6.11 -18.30
N GLU A 198 -3.28 -5.86 -17.79
CA GLU A 198 -4.28 -5.04 -18.47
C GLU A 198 -3.78 -3.61 -18.73
N THR A 199 -3.07 -3.04 -17.75
CA THR A 199 -2.52 -1.70 -17.85
C THR A 199 -1.42 -1.61 -18.91
N PHE A 200 -0.49 -2.57 -18.96
CA PHE A 200 0.55 -2.61 -20.00
C PHE A 200 -0.04 -2.90 -21.39
N ALA A 201 -1.04 -3.78 -21.49
CA ALA A 201 -1.73 -4.04 -22.76
C ALA A 201 -2.43 -2.79 -23.30
N LYS A 202 -3.12 -2.02 -22.45
CA LYS A 202 -3.76 -0.74 -22.83
C LYS A 202 -2.73 0.27 -23.35
N LYS A 203 -1.56 0.36 -22.71
CA LYS A 203 -0.47 1.26 -23.13
C LYS A 203 0.11 0.86 -24.50
N LYS A 204 0.20 -0.44 -24.82
CA LYS A 204 0.57 -0.91 -26.16
C LYS A 204 -0.45 -0.52 -27.24
N GLY A 205 -1.75 -0.58 -26.92
CA GLY A 205 -2.82 -0.23 -27.84
C GLY A 205 -2.90 1.27 -28.18
N GLY A 206 -2.49 2.15 -27.26
CA GLY A 206 -2.50 3.61 -27.45
C GLY A 206 -1.42 4.13 -28.41
N ASN A 207 -0.30 3.43 -28.54
CA ASN A 207 0.82 3.83 -29.41
C ASN A 207 0.67 3.41 -30.88
N ASN A 208 -0.38 2.65 -31.23
CA ASN A 208 -0.62 2.18 -32.60
C ASN A 208 -1.58 3.06 -33.42
N VAL A 209 -2.06 4.18 -32.87
CA VAL A 209 -2.84 5.15 -33.64
C VAL A 209 -1.92 6.29 -34.07
N LEU A 210 -1.13 6.05 -35.12
CA LEU A 210 -0.59 7.16 -35.91
C LEU A 210 -1.79 7.95 -36.45
N PRO A 211 -1.91 9.27 -36.19
CA PRO A 211 -2.89 10.07 -36.88
C PRO A 211 -2.54 10.04 -38.37
N PHE A 212 -3.39 9.41 -39.18
CA PHE A 212 -3.31 9.55 -40.63
C PHE A 212 -3.34 11.04 -40.96
N PRO A 213 -2.33 11.59 -41.67
CA PRO A 213 -2.43 12.94 -42.16
C PRO A 213 -3.57 12.98 -43.17
N ARG A 214 -4.61 13.78 -42.86
CA ARG A 214 -5.61 14.15 -43.85
C ARG A 214 -4.92 15.13 -44.80
N TYR A 215 -4.66 14.66 -46.02
CA TYR A 215 -4.27 15.50 -47.15
C TYR A 215 -5.39 16.47 -47.51
#